data_AF-D4YUA5-F1
#
_entry.id   AF-D4YUA5-F1
#
_cell.length_a   1.000
_cell.length_b   1.000
_cell.length_c   1.000
_cell.angle_alpha   90.00
_cell.angle_beta   90.00
_cell.angle_gamma   90.00
#
_symmetry.space_group_name_H-M   'P 1'
#
loop_
_entity.id
_entity.type
_entity.pdbx_description
1 polymer ?
#
loop_
_entity_poly.entity_id
_entity_poly.type
_entity_poly.pdbx_seq_one_letter_code
_entity_poly.pdbx_strand_id
1 'polypeptide(L)'
;MSKEFLANEEEKTKPYRKAEYFTNRELSWMDFNDRVLEEARSKDNPLLERINFLVITQSNVDEFFMVRVASLHKLIAAGIKTTDASGMTPLKQLKAINKKEQLTVKKRYSTYLRSLLPLLEKNNIYIKDVADLNEQQYEFIRCYFDDELYPVLTPMADDANRPFPFIANDSLNIAVHLKDEEKNEHDYATVRVPNIFKRLVKLPDSDNSFILLENIIKEFIGKLFDGYEVKESACFRATRDMDLDVAERDTSDFLFSVQKQLKDREHGKVVRLEIEKGMSEKLRRRLFKKLDVDKEEVYEISGPIDLTFLKKLYGAVKDHDELRYKPFKAYVDPALDLSSDIFANIRKQDYLVQHPYDSFDAVLNFIKKAAHDDKVLAIKMTLYRVSGNSPIIKYLGEAAQAGKQVTVLVEVKARFDEQNNVHWAITLEQMGCHVIYGLKGLKTHTKITLVIRRDEDGIRRYLHLGTGNYNDVMAHFYTDMGLFTCQRELGIDATNLFNMLSGYSRPPYFRQLRISPEHIREFINQKIDREIEIAKAGRHAEIHMKMNSLSDP
;
A
#
# COMPACT_ATOMS: atom_id res chain seq x y z
N MET A 1 -3.07 0.96 29.24
CA MET A 1 -3.61 -0.19 29.99
C MET A 1 -3.07 -0.13 31.42
N SER A 2 -3.93 -0.23 32.44
CA SER A 2 -3.50 -0.14 33.85
C SER A 2 -2.76 -1.41 34.27
N LYS A 3 -1.69 -1.25 35.07
CA LYS A 3 -0.81 -2.34 35.54
C LYS A 3 -1.53 -3.42 36.34
N GLU A 4 -2.64 -3.07 37.01
CA GLU A 4 -3.44 -4.01 37.79
C GLU A 4 -4.18 -5.05 36.93
N PHE A 5 -4.49 -4.73 35.67
CA PHE A 5 -5.19 -5.66 34.77
C PHE A 5 -4.25 -6.72 34.18
N LEU A 6 -2.97 -6.39 33.98
CA LEU A 6 -1.94 -7.32 33.53
C LEU A 6 -1.57 -8.34 34.64
N ALA A 7 -1.59 -7.92 35.90
CA ALA A 7 -1.15 -8.75 37.03
C ALA A 7 -2.12 -9.91 37.36
N ASN A 8 -3.44 -9.72 37.21
CA ASN A 8 -4.42 -10.76 37.53
C ASN A 8 -4.62 -11.82 36.41
N GLU A 9 -4.22 -11.54 35.17
CA GLU A 9 -4.22 -12.55 34.09
C GLU A 9 -3.03 -13.51 34.18
N GLU A 10 -1.91 -13.10 34.79
CA GLU A 10 -0.63 -13.83 34.70
C GLU A 10 -0.62 -15.22 35.39
N GLU A 11 -1.48 -15.49 36.37
CA GLU A 11 -1.42 -16.75 37.12
C GLU A 11 -2.26 -17.90 36.55
N LYS A 12 -3.40 -17.63 35.89
CA LYS A 12 -4.32 -18.66 35.38
C LYS A 12 -4.24 -18.94 33.86
N THR A 13 -3.56 -18.08 33.09
CA THR A 13 -3.52 -18.14 31.61
C THR A 13 -2.26 -18.78 31.00
N LYS A 14 -1.34 -19.27 31.84
CA LYS A 14 0.01 -19.77 31.42
C LYS A 14 0.05 -20.88 30.36
N PRO A 15 -0.88 -21.85 30.25
CA PRO A 15 -0.68 -22.93 29.29
C PRO A 15 -0.83 -22.50 27.83
N TYR A 16 -1.64 -21.47 27.52
CA TYR A 16 -1.95 -21.07 26.14
C TYR A 16 -1.10 -19.92 25.60
N ARG A 17 -0.30 -19.26 26.45
CA ARG A 17 0.64 -18.17 26.06
C ARG A 17 2.05 -18.66 25.70
N LYS A 18 2.23 -19.97 25.49
CA LYS A 18 3.54 -20.51 25.12
C LYS A 18 3.93 -20.05 23.72
N ALA A 19 5.17 -19.58 23.57
CA ALA A 19 5.71 -19.10 22.30
C ALA A 19 5.59 -20.12 21.16
N GLU A 20 5.68 -21.42 21.47
CA GLU A 20 5.58 -22.52 20.50
C GLU A 20 4.19 -22.64 19.83
N TYR A 21 3.16 -22.01 20.39
CA TYR A 21 1.80 -22.00 19.83
C TYR A 21 1.55 -20.83 18.87
N PHE A 22 2.47 -19.86 18.80
CA PHE A 22 2.32 -18.68 17.96
C PHE A 22 3.26 -18.73 16.77
N THR A 23 2.74 -18.29 15.62
CA THR A 23 3.58 -18.01 14.46
C THR A 23 3.99 -16.54 14.49
N ASN A 24 5.26 -16.24 14.21
CA ASN A 24 5.72 -14.86 14.09
C ASN A 24 4.91 -14.12 13.00
N ARG A 25 4.39 -12.95 13.35
CA ARG A 25 3.52 -12.14 12.48
C ARG A 25 4.19 -11.76 11.15
N GLU A 26 5.48 -11.44 11.19
CA GLU A 26 6.20 -11.00 9.99
C GLU A 26 6.52 -12.16 9.06
N LEU A 27 6.88 -13.32 9.61
CA LEU A 27 7.04 -14.54 8.82
C LEU A 27 5.71 -15.02 8.22
N SER A 28 4.61 -14.92 8.98
CA SER A 28 3.26 -15.22 8.50
C SER A 28 2.85 -14.28 7.35
N TRP A 29 3.21 -12.99 7.42
CA TRP A 29 2.99 -12.06 6.32
C TRP A 29 3.79 -12.44 5.06
N MET A 30 5.02 -12.93 5.22
CA MET A 30 5.80 -13.42 4.08
C MET A 30 5.18 -14.68 3.44
N ASP A 31 4.57 -15.57 4.24
CA ASP A 31 3.82 -16.72 3.71
C ASP A 31 2.58 -16.26 2.94
N PHE A 32 1.87 -15.25 3.45
CA PHE A 32 0.78 -14.62 2.71
C PHE A 32 1.26 -14.08 1.36
N ASN A 33 2.39 -13.38 1.30
CA ASN A 33 2.86 -12.84 0.04
C ASN A 33 3.43 -13.93 -0.91
N ASP A 34 3.96 -15.04 -0.37
CA ASP A 34 4.30 -16.21 -1.19
C ASP A 34 3.04 -16.86 -1.77
N ARG A 35 1.90 -16.84 -1.07
CA ARG A 35 0.60 -17.25 -1.62
C ARG A 35 0.15 -16.35 -2.77
N VAL A 36 0.44 -15.04 -2.71
CA VAL A 36 0.22 -14.13 -3.86
C VAL A 36 1.12 -14.51 -5.04
N LEU A 37 2.38 -14.90 -4.79
CA LEU A 37 3.28 -15.40 -5.84
C LEU A 37 2.78 -16.70 -6.46
N GLU A 38 2.06 -17.55 -5.71
CA GLU A 38 1.43 -18.75 -6.26
C GLU A 38 0.36 -18.42 -7.30
N GLU A 39 -0.36 -17.31 -7.17
CA GLU A 39 -1.33 -16.86 -8.19
C GLU A 39 -0.63 -16.49 -9.51
N ALA A 40 0.60 -15.98 -9.48
CA ALA A 40 1.43 -15.79 -10.67
C ALA A 40 1.87 -17.12 -11.32
N ARG A 41 1.89 -18.20 -10.54
CA ARG A 41 2.31 -19.55 -10.96
C ARG A 41 1.14 -20.45 -11.35
N SER A 42 -0.08 -20.11 -10.93
CA SER A 42 -1.29 -20.83 -11.28
C SER A 42 -1.57 -20.76 -12.77
N LYS A 43 -1.88 -21.89 -13.39
CA LYS A 43 -2.27 -21.95 -14.81
C LYS A 43 -3.76 -21.66 -15.01
N ASP A 44 -4.54 -21.61 -13.94
CA ASP A 44 -5.96 -21.27 -13.98
C ASP A 44 -6.18 -19.77 -14.21
N ASN A 45 -5.14 -18.96 -13.94
CA ASN A 45 -5.14 -17.53 -14.18
C ASN A 45 -4.64 -17.20 -15.59
N PRO A 46 -5.29 -16.26 -16.31
CA PRO A 46 -4.80 -15.76 -17.60
C PRO A 46 -3.37 -15.20 -17.52
N LEU A 47 -2.63 -15.24 -18.63
CA LEU A 47 -1.19 -14.94 -18.62
C LEU A 47 -0.86 -13.52 -18.11
N LEU A 48 -1.60 -12.50 -18.55
CA LEU A 48 -1.34 -11.13 -18.10
C LEU A 48 -1.76 -10.93 -16.64
N GLU A 49 -2.73 -11.69 -16.14
CA GLU A 49 -3.09 -11.67 -14.70
C GLU A 49 -1.99 -12.30 -13.85
N ARG A 50 -1.36 -13.36 -14.34
CA ARG A 50 -0.17 -13.95 -13.69
C ARG A 50 1.00 -12.96 -13.61
N ILE A 51 1.20 -12.16 -14.67
CA ILE A 51 2.16 -11.05 -14.67
C ILE A 51 1.77 -9.99 -13.61
N ASN A 52 0.49 -9.64 -13.54
CA ASN A 52 -0.01 -8.67 -12.56
C ASN A 52 0.16 -9.18 -11.12
N PHE A 53 -0.06 -10.47 -10.84
CA PHE A 53 0.25 -11.03 -9.51
C PHE A 53 1.72 -10.93 -9.15
N LEU A 54 2.63 -11.08 -10.13
CA LEU A 54 4.06 -10.89 -9.89
C LEU A 54 4.41 -9.43 -9.52
N VAL A 55 3.74 -8.46 -10.16
CA VAL A 55 3.81 -7.03 -9.80
C VAL A 55 3.34 -6.83 -8.36
N ILE A 56 2.18 -7.40 -8.00
CA ILE A 56 1.60 -7.29 -6.66
C ILE A 56 2.56 -7.89 -5.63
N THR A 57 3.11 -9.08 -5.89
CA THR A 57 4.12 -9.69 -5.02
C THR A 57 5.32 -8.76 -4.80
N GLN A 58 5.88 -8.14 -5.85
CA GLN A 58 7.00 -7.20 -5.70
C GLN A 58 6.59 -5.97 -4.89
N SER A 59 5.48 -5.32 -5.25
CA SER A 59 4.99 -4.11 -4.56
C SER A 59 4.74 -4.35 -3.08
N ASN A 60 4.17 -5.52 -2.72
CA ASN A 60 3.93 -5.90 -1.34
C ASN A 60 5.23 -6.03 -0.54
N VAL A 61 6.26 -6.67 -1.10
CA VAL A 61 7.57 -6.78 -0.42
C VAL A 61 8.18 -5.40 -0.24
N ASP A 62 8.10 -4.53 -1.23
CA ASP A 62 8.65 -3.17 -1.15
C ASP A 62 8.00 -2.40 0.03
N GLU A 63 6.67 -2.43 0.15
CA GLU A 63 5.94 -1.86 1.31
C GLU A 63 6.35 -2.51 2.64
N PHE A 64 6.47 -3.83 2.67
CA PHE A 64 6.83 -4.56 3.89
C PHE A 64 8.21 -4.16 4.41
N PHE A 65 9.20 -3.97 3.52
CA PHE A 65 10.53 -3.49 3.92
C PHE A 65 10.49 -2.04 4.38
N MET A 66 9.83 -1.17 3.61
CA MET A 66 9.69 0.26 3.90
C MET A 66 9.06 0.56 5.27
N VAL A 67 8.15 -0.31 5.74
CA VAL A 67 7.38 -0.08 6.96
C VAL A 67 7.75 -1.07 8.06
N ARG A 68 7.52 -2.37 7.85
CA ARG A 68 7.60 -3.36 8.94
C ARG A 68 9.05 -3.71 9.29
N VAL A 69 9.90 -3.93 8.28
CA VAL A 69 11.32 -4.19 8.52
C VAL A 69 12.01 -2.94 9.08
N ALA A 70 11.66 -1.75 8.57
CA ALA A 70 12.10 -0.48 9.13
C ALA A 70 11.75 -0.34 10.63
N SER A 71 10.53 -0.68 11.04
CA SER A 71 10.16 -0.68 12.47
C SER A 71 11.03 -1.64 13.30
N LEU A 72 11.40 -2.81 12.76
CA LEU A 72 12.34 -3.73 13.45
C LEU A 72 13.74 -3.12 13.59
N HIS A 73 14.26 -2.42 12.57
CA HIS A 73 15.52 -1.70 12.66
C HIS A 73 15.50 -0.63 13.76
N LYS A 74 14.40 0.14 13.88
CA LYS A 74 14.23 1.13 14.94
C LYS A 74 14.27 0.48 16.33
N LEU A 75 13.59 -0.65 16.52
CA LEU A 75 13.62 -1.40 17.79
C LEU A 75 15.03 -1.89 18.14
N ILE A 76 15.77 -2.39 17.15
CA ILE A 76 17.16 -2.84 17.33
C ILE A 76 18.07 -1.66 17.71
N ALA A 77 17.95 -0.53 17.00
CA ALA A 77 18.71 0.69 17.28
C ALA A 77 18.42 1.25 18.68
N ALA A 78 17.17 1.13 19.14
CA ALA A 78 16.76 1.48 20.50
C ALA A 78 17.18 0.45 21.57
N GLY A 79 17.87 -0.63 21.19
CA GLY A 79 18.34 -1.66 22.11
C GLY A 79 17.25 -2.57 22.68
N ILE A 80 16.07 -2.61 22.06
CA ILE A 80 14.93 -3.40 22.52
C ILE A 80 15.20 -4.89 22.28
N LYS A 81 15.13 -5.68 23.36
CA LYS A 81 15.34 -7.14 23.36
C LYS A 81 14.12 -7.95 23.78
N THR A 82 12.98 -7.28 24.03
CA THR A 82 11.72 -7.97 24.33
C THR A 82 11.29 -8.79 23.13
N THR A 83 10.73 -9.97 23.41
CA THR A 83 10.26 -10.89 22.36
C THR A 83 8.81 -10.59 21.98
N ASP A 84 8.43 -10.95 20.77
CA ASP A 84 7.02 -11.03 20.38
C ASP A 84 6.33 -12.27 20.99
N ALA A 85 5.06 -12.50 20.65
CA ALA A 85 4.28 -13.66 21.09
C ALA A 85 4.91 -15.01 20.66
N SER A 86 5.69 -15.03 19.58
CA SER A 86 6.42 -16.22 19.11
C SER A 86 7.77 -16.44 19.80
N GLY A 87 8.14 -15.59 20.77
CA GLY A 87 9.41 -15.68 21.48
C GLY A 87 10.62 -15.16 20.69
N MET A 88 10.41 -14.43 19.59
CA MET A 88 11.49 -13.90 18.75
C MET A 88 11.81 -12.44 19.12
N THR A 89 13.09 -12.16 19.37
CA THR A 89 13.59 -10.77 19.50
C THR A 89 13.61 -10.06 18.15
N PRO A 90 13.58 -8.72 18.09
CA PRO A 90 13.62 -7.97 16.81
C PRO A 90 14.79 -8.41 15.90
N LEU A 91 15.98 -8.62 16.47
CA LEU A 91 17.14 -9.12 15.71
C LEU A 91 16.92 -10.53 15.13
N LYS A 92 16.30 -11.44 15.90
CA LYS A 92 15.97 -12.79 15.40
C LYS A 92 14.94 -12.72 14.28
N GLN A 93 13.95 -11.84 14.40
CA GLN A 93 12.93 -11.63 13.36
C GLN A 93 13.57 -11.10 12.08
N LEU A 94 14.39 -10.04 12.15
CA LEU A 94 15.10 -9.47 11.00
C LEU A 94 15.94 -10.52 10.27
N LYS A 95 16.73 -11.33 11.00
CA LYS A 95 17.53 -12.41 10.41
C LYS A 95 16.67 -13.47 9.71
N ALA A 96 15.54 -13.84 10.31
CA ALA A 96 14.63 -14.81 9.73
C ALA A 96 13.94 -14.26 8.46
N ILE A 97 13.55 -12.98 8.48
CA ILE A 97 12.98 -12.27 7.33
C ILE A 97 14.00 -12.24 6.17
N ASN A 98 15.22 -11.78 6.42
CA ASN A 98 16.25 -11.67 5.39
C ASN A 98 16.54 -13.03 4.74
N LYS A 99 16.70 -14.08 5.56
CA LYS A 99 16.91 -15.45 5.06
C LYS A 99 15.74 -15.94 4.21
N LYS A 100 14.49 -15.67 4.63
CA LYS A 100 13.30 -16.10 3.90
C LYS A 100 13.11 -15.32 2.59
N GLU A 101 13.37 -14.02 2.58
CA GLU A 101 13.24 -13.19 1.37
C GLU A 101 14.31 -13.55 0.35
N GLN A 102 15.55 -13.85 0.77
CA GLN A 102 16.60 -14.33 -0.14
C GLN A 102 16.23 -15.63 -0.89
N LEU A 103 15.38 -16.47 -0.29
CA LEU A 103 14.82 -17.66 -0.96
C LEU A 103 13.62 -17.28 -1.85
N THR A 104 12.75 -16.41 -1.36
CA THR A 104 11.52 -16.00 -2.03
C THR A 104 11.81 -15.18 -3.28
N VAL A 105 12.80 -14.28 -3.25
CA VAL A 105 13.25 -13.52 -4.43
C VAL A 105 13.75 -14.45 -5.54
N LYS A 106 14.48 -15.52 -5.21
CA LYS A 106 14.92 -16.51 -6.21
C LYS A 106 13.72 -17.21 -6.85
N LYS A 107 12.69 -17.57 -6.06
CA LYS A 107 11.44 -18.16 -6.56
C LYS A 107 10.68 -17.18 -7.46
N ARG A 108 10.62 -15.90 -7.09
CA ARG A 108 9.99 -14.81 -7.85
C ARG A 108 10.66 -14.63 -9.22
N TYR A 109 11.98 -14.47 -9.26
CA TYR A 109 12.71 -14.30 -10.53
C TYR A 109 12.78 -15.57 -11.38
N SER A 110 12.80 -16.75 -10.76
CA SER A 110 12.64 -18.02 -11.50
C SER A 110 11.26 -18.10 -12.17
N THR A 111 10.20 -17.64 -11.50
CA THR A 111 8.85 -17.58 -12.07
C THR A 111 8.80 -16.62 -13.26
N TYR A 112 9.41 -15.44 -13.14
CA TYR A 112 9.56 -14.48 -14.23
C TYR A 112 10.28 -15.11 -15.44
N LEU A 113 11.54 -15.53 -15.25
CA LEU A 113 12.43 -15.93 -16.34
C LEU A 113 12.06 -17.28 -16.96
N ARG A 114 11.73 -18.29 -16.15
CA ARG A 114 11.58 -19.67 -16.62
C ARG A 114 10.14 -20.03 -16.95
N SER A 115 9.16 -19.24 -16.52
CA SER A 115 7.75 -19.52 -16.79
C SER A 115 7.07 -18.41 -17.58
N LEU A 116 7.11 -17.17 -17.11
CA LEU A 116 6.27 -16.11 -17.68
C LEU A 116 6.86 -15.51 -18.95
N LEU A 117 8.17 -15.23 -18.99
CA LEU A 117 8.83 -14.68 -20.17
C LEU A 117 8.67 -15.57 -21.43
N PRO A 118 8.91 -16.90 -21.37
CA PRO A 118 8.71 -17.76 -22.54
C PRO A 118 7.24 -17.88 -22.96
N LEU A 119 6.30 -17.68 -22.04
CA LEU A 119 4.87 -17.67 -22.36
C LEU A 119 4.46 -16.37 -23.03
N LEU A 120 5.04 -15.22 -22.64
CA LEU A 120 4.84 -13.95 -23.32
C LEU A 120 5.35 -14.03 -24.77
N GLU A 121 6.55 -14.57 -24.98
CA GLU A 121 7.13 -14.74 -26.31
C GLU A 121 6.27 -15.62 -27.22
N LYS A 122 5.69 -16.70 -26.68
CA LYS A 122 4.73 -17.56 -27.42
C LYS A 122 3.45 -16.83 -27.84
N ASN A 123 3.11 -15.74 -27.17
CA ASN A 123 1.99 -14.86 -27.50
C ASN A 123 2.46 -13.60 -28.23
N ASN A 124 3.68 -13.59 -28.80
CA ASN A 124 4.24 -12.44 -29.53
C ASN A 124 4.39 -11.16 -28.69
N ILE A 125 4.58 -11.30 -27.38
CA ILE A 125 4.90 -10.19 -26.47
C ILE A 125 6.36 -10.33 -26.06
N TYR A 126 7.18 -9.32 -26.35
CA TYR A 126 8.63 -9.39 -26.18
C TYR A 126 9.13 -8.29 -25.26
N ILE A 127 9.94 -8.67 -24.28
CA ILE A 127 10.83 -7.75 -23.55
C ILE A 127 12.25 -8.14 -23.98
N LYS A 128 12.79 -7.38 -24.92
CA LYS A 128 14.07 -7.68 -25.57
C LYS A 128 15.26 -7.13 -24.77
N ASP A 129 16.39 -7.80 -24.90
CA ASP A 129 17.69 -7.21 -24.60
C ASP A 129 18.26 -6.52 -25.86
N VAL A 130 19.32 -5.73 -25.69
CA VAL A 130 20.00 -5.01 -26.79
C VAL A 130 20.53 -5.99 -27.83
N ALA A 131 21.01 -7.15 -27.39
CA ALA A 131 21.51 -8.21 -28.26
C ALA A 131 20.43 -8.83 -29.18
N ASP A 132 19.15 -8.67 -28.86
CA ASP A 132 18.01 -9.23 -29.60
C ASP A 132 17.33 -8.21 -30.55
N LEU A 133 17.91 -7.02 -30.66
CA LEU A 133 17.39 -5.95 -31.50
C LEU A 133 17.80 -6.16 -32.96
N ASN A 134 16.89 -5.83 -33.88
CA ASN A 134 17.23 -5.67 -35.29
C ASN A 134 17.89 -4.30 -35.51
N GLU A 135 18.42 -4.05 -36.72
CA GLU A 135 19.12 -2.80 -37.05
C GLU A 135 18.26 -1.56 -36.83
N GLN A 136 16.99 -1.60 -37.22
CA GLN A 136 16.06 -0.48 -37.06
C GLN A 136 15.77 -0.17 -35.58
N GLN A 137 15.61 -1.21 -34.77
CA GLN A 137 15.40 -1.11 -33.33
C GLN A 137 16.65 -0.62 -32.61
N TYR A 138 17.84 -1.07 -33.02
CA TYR A 138 19.11 -0.59 -32.48
C TYR A 138 19.32 0.90 -32.80
N GLU A 139 19.08 1.31 -34.05
CA GLU A 139 19.18 2.72 -34.45
C GLU A 139 18.17 3.59 -33.70
N PHE A 140 16.94 3.09 -33.49
CA PHE A 140 15.94 3.77 -32.67
C PHE A 140 16.43 4.01 -31.23
N ILE A 141 16.96 3.00 -30.54
CA ILE A 141 17.44 3.19 -29.16
C ILE A 141 18.69 4.08 -29.10
N ARG A 142 19.52 4.09 -30.15
CA ARG A 142 20.68 4.98 -30.28
C ARG A 142 20.25 6.43 -30.37
N CYS A 143 19.34 6.76 -31.29
CA CYS A 143 18.76 8.10 -31.41
C CYS A 143 18.01 8.51 -30.14
N TYR A 144 17.21 7.61 -29.56
CA TYR A 144 16.51 7.87 -28.31
C TYR A 144 17.48 8.17 -27.16
N PHE A 145 18.61 7.47 -27.09
CA PHE A 145 19.65 7.79 -26.11
C PHE A 145 20.27 9.16 -26.37
N ASP A 146 20.73 9.43 -27.59
CA ASP A 146 21.47 10.65 -27.94
C ASP A 146 20.58 11.91 -27.80
N ASP A 147 19.32 11.85 -28.24
CA ASP A 147 18.43 13.01 -28.34
C ASP A 147 17.61 13.26 -27.06
N GLU A 148 17.19 12.20 -26.35
CA GLU A 148 16.25 12.31 -25.21
C GLU A 148 16.91 11.99 -23.86
N LEU A 149 17.70 10.90 -23.77
CA LEU A 149 18.24 10.43 -22.49
C LEU A 149 19.53 11.15 -22.10
N TYR A 150 20.51 11.23 -22.99
CA TYR A 150 21.82 11.80 -22.71
C TYR A 150 21.76 13.21 -22.09
N PRO A 151 20.93 14.16 -22.59
CA PRO A 151 20.87 15.51 -22.03
C PRO A 151 20.37 15.59 -20.58
N VAL A 152 19.65 14.58 -20.09
CA VAL A 152 19.10 14.57 -18.72
C VAL A 152 19.89 13.70 -17.75
N LEU A 153 20.82 12.88 -18.26
CA LEU A 153 21.60 11.96 -17.44
C LEU A 153 22.77 12.72 -16.80
N THR A 154 22.80 12.75 -15.47
CA THR A 154 23.90 13.33 -14.71
C THR A 154 24.73 12.22 -14.07
N PRO A 155 25.95 11.91 -14.56
CA PRO A 155 26.84 11.00 -13.87
C PRO A 155 27.36 11.62 -12.57
N MET A 156 27.31 10.85 -11.48
CA MET A 156 27.78 11.29 -10.17
C MET A 156 29.01 10.48 -9.78
N ALA A 157 30.18 11.12 -9.78
CA ALA A 157 31.44 10.49 -9.39
C ALA A 157 31.56 10.32 -7.86
N ASP A 158 32.14 9.21 -7.42
CA ASP A 158 32.40 8.86 -6.02
C ASP A 158 33.91 8.63 -5.81
N ASP A 159 34.64 9.72 -5.60
CA ASP A 159 36.09 9.74 -5.37
C ASP A 159 36.44 10.26 -3.96
N ALA A 160 37.71 10.58 -3.69
CA ALA A 160 38.14 11.09 -2.39
C ALA A 160 37.66 12.52 -2.10
N ASN A 161 37.39 13.32 -3.14
CA ASN A 161 37.04 14.73 -3.07
C ASN A 161 35.53 14.97 -3.24
N ARG A 162 34.78 13.98 -3.72
CA ARG A 162 33.33 14.04 -3.96
C ARG A 162 32.60 13.04 -3.07
N PRO A 163 31.66 13.49 -2.20
CA PRO A 163 30.89 12.57 -1.38
C PRO A 163 30.02 11.66 -2.25
N PHE A 164 29.82 10.42 -1.79
CA PHE A 164 28.92 9.50 -2.48
C PHE A 164 27.51 10.10 -2.56
N PRO A 165 26.88 10.07 -3.75
CA PRO A 165 25.62 10.76 -3.95
C PRO A 165 24.49 10.14 -3.13
N PHE A 166 23.51 10.98 -2.79
CA PHE A 166 22.32 10.50 -2.14
C PHE A 166 21.48 9.64 -3.10
N ILE A 167 21.25 8.38 -2.71
CA ILE A 167 20.40 7.43 -3.45
C ILE A 167 18.98 7.51 -2.92
N ALA A 168 18.04 7.99 -3.74
CA ALA A 168 16.64 8.14 -3.37
C ALA A 168 15.95 6.78 -3.16
N ASN A 169 14.94 6.75 -2.27
CA ASN A 169 14.14 5.54 -2.02
C ASN A 169 13.51 5.02 -3.32
N ASP A 170 13.59 3.72 -3.53
CA ASP A 170 13.01 3.00 -4.67
C ASP A 170 13.48 3.50 -6.05
N SER A 171 14.55 4.29 -6.09
CA SER A 171 15.17 4.70 -7.35
C SER A 171 16.07 3.60 -7.89
N LEU A 172 15.93 3.33 -9.19
CA LEU A 172 16.85 2.47 -9.92
C LEU A 172 18.10 3.27 -10.32
N ASN A 173 19.27 2.71 -10.03
CA ASN A 173 20.56 3.36 -10.28
C ASN A 173 21.50 2.36 -10.94
N ILE A 174 22.47 2.86 -11.70
CA ILE A 174 23.53 2.06 -12.34
C ILE A 174 24.84 2.46 -11.67
N ALA A 175 25.50 1.49 -11.04
CA ALA A 175 26.86 1.64 -10.53
C ALA A 175 27.85 1.33 -11.65
N VAL A 176 28.86 2.17 -11.81
CA VAL A 176 29.84 2.09 -12.88
C VAL A 176 31.24 1.99 -12.28
N HIS A 177 32.01 1.00 -12.70
CA HIS A 177 33.43 0.89 -12.42
C HIS A 177 34.21 1.42 -13.61
N LEU A 178 34.99 2.48 -13.37
CA LEU A 178 35.76 3.19 -14.38
C LEU A 178 37.25 2.92 -14.18
N LYS A 179 37.98 3.01 -15.28
CA LYS A 179 39.44 3.07 -15.28
C LYS A 179 39.87 4.33 -16.02
N ASP A 180 40.58 5.21 -15.32
CA ASP A 180 41.17 6.42 -15.91
C ASP A 180 42.25 5.99 -16.92
N GLU A 181 42.13 6.45 -18.17
CA GLU A 181 43.02 6.06 -19.26
C GLU A 181 44.44 6.63 -19.08
N GLU A 182 44.58 7.80 -18.45
CA GLU A 182 45.86 8.48 -18.26
C GLU A 182 46.56 8.03 -16.97
N LYS A 183 45.82 7.98 -15.86
CA LYS A 183 46.37 7.72 -14.52
C LYS A 183 46.39 6.24 -14.15
N ASN A 184 45.68 5.41 -14.91
CA ASN A 184 45.51 3.98 -14.62
C ASN A 184 44.90 3.73 -13.22
N GLU A 185 44.15 4.72 -12.70
CA GLU A 185 43.42 4.66 -11.43
C GLU A 185 42.00 4.11 -11.64
N HIS A 186 41.39 3.62 -10.56
CA HIS A 186 40.05 3.04 -10.58
C HIS A 186 39.06 3.93 -9.86
N ASP A 187 38.11 4.45 -10.62
CA ASP A 187 37.06 5.34 -10.13
C ASP A 187 35.69 4.67 -10.15
N TYR A 188 34.78 5.25 -9.38
CA TYR A 188 33.41 4.78 -9.26
C TYR A 188 32.46 5.92 -9.56
N ALA A 189 31.39 5.61 -10.28
CA ALA A 189 30.32 6.55 -10.52
C ALA A 189 28.96 5.87 -10.38
N THR A 190 27.93 6.68 -10.18
CA THR A 190 26.54 6.24 -10.24
C THR A 190 25.77 7.10 -11.23
N VAL A 191 24.91 6.46 -12.01
CA VAL A 191 23.96 7.13 -12.91
C VAL A 191 22.56 6.73 -12.46
N ARG A 192 21.73 7.72 -12.11
CA ARG A 192 20.34 7.46 -11.73
C ARG A 192 19.51 7.25 -13.00
N VAL A 193 18.70 6.18 -13.03
CA VAL A 193 17.73 5.98 -14.11
C VAL A 193 16.59 7.00 -13.93
N PRO A 194 16.33 7.87 -14.93
CA PRO A 194 15.40 8.99 -14.78
C PRO A 194 13.94 8.53 -14.77
N ASN A 195 13.22 8.87 -13.69
CA ASN A 195 11.80 8.51 -13.52
C ASN A 195 10.83 9.31 -14.42
N ILE A 196 11.30 10.38 -15.07
CA ILE A 196 10.48 11.18 -15.99
C ILE A 196 10.15 10.41 -17.27
N PHE A 197 10.99 9.43 -17.64
CA PHE A 197 10.77 8.57 -18.79
C PHE A 197 10.06 7.29 -18.40
N LYS A 198 9.36 6.69 -19.36
CA LYS A 198 8.78 5.37 -19.18
C LYS A 198 9.91 4.34 -19.13
N ARG A 199 10.02 3.62 -18.01
CA ARG A 199 11.01 2.55 -17.85
C ARG A 199 10.85 1.42 -18.88
N LEU A 200 9.62 1.15 -19.32
CA LEU A 200 9.33 0.24 -20.42
C LEU A 200 9.15 1.05 -21.71
N VAL A 201 10.12 0.96 -22.61
CA VAL A 201 10.15 1.67 -23.90
C VAL A 201 9.62 0.73 -24.98
N LYS A 202 8.68 1.21 -25.80
CA LYS A 202 8.16 0.44 -26.94
C LYS A 202 9.13 0.55 -28.11
N LEU A 203 9.46 -0.58 -28.73
CA LEU A 203 10.30 -0.66 -29.92
C LEU A 203 9.47 -0.47 -31.20
N PRO A 204 10.08 0.02 -32.29
CA PRO A 204 9.44 0.03 -33.60
C PRO A 204 9.16 -1.39 -34.13
N ASP A 205 8.34 -1.46 -35.17
CA ASP A 205 8.01 -2.67 -35.98
C ASP A 205 7.12 -3.73 -35.32
N SER A 206 6.74 -3.57 -34.05
CA SER A 206 5.80 -4.47 -33.38
C SER A 206 5.04 -3.74 -32.27
N ASP A 207 3.74 -4.01 -32.16
CA ASP A 207 2.91 -3.38 -31.12
C ASP A 207 3.26 -3.80 -29.70
N ASN A 208 3.81 -5.02 -29.55
CA ASN A 208 4.07 -5.67 -28.27
C ASN A 208 5.56 -6.01 -28.05
N SER A 209 6.47 -5.24 -28.67
CA SER A 209 7.92 -5.35 -28.43
C SER A 209 8.43 -4.18 -27.59
N PHE A 210 9.15 -4.49 -26.52
CA PHE A 210 9.61 -3.51 -25.54
C PHE A 210 11.06 -3.74 -25.14
N ILE A 211 11.72 -2.70 -24.65
CA ILE A 211 13.04 -2.74 -24.03
C ILE A 211 13.02 -1.92 -22.73
N LEU A 212 13.86 -2.30 -21.78
CA LEU A 212 14.01 -1.58 -20.52
C LEU A 212 14.96 -0.39 -20.67
N LEU A 213 14.59 0.72 -20.05
CA LEU A 213 15.33 1.98 -20.11
C LEU A 213 16.76 1.84 -19.60
N GLU A 214 16.96 1.10 -18.51
CA GLU A 214 18.29 0.84 -17.96
C GLU A 214 19.20 0.06 -18.93
N ASN A 215 18.66 -0.79 -19.81
CA ASN A 215 19.45 -1.51 -20.80
C ASN A 215 19.94 -0.56 -21.90
N ILE A 216 19.10 0.38 -22.34
CA ILE A 216 19.50 1.44 -23.28
C ILE A 216 20.62 2.29 -22.66
N ILE A 217 20.46 2.69 -21.39
CA ILE A 217 21.47 3.51 -20.71
C ILE A 217 22.78 2.74 -20.56
N LYS A 218 22.74 1.45 -20.18
CA LYS A 218 23.94 0.61 -20.02
C LYS A 218 24.71 0.43 -21.33
N GLU A 219 24.03 0.24 -22.45
CA GLU A 219 24.65 0.10 -23.77
C GLU A 219 25.49 1.32 -24.15
N PHE A 220 24.96 2.53 -23.93
CA PHE A 220 25.62 3.77 -24.32
C PHE A 220 26.30 4.52 -23.16
N ILE A 221 26.44 3.88 -22.00
CA ILE A 221 26.90 4.53 -20.76
C ILE A 221 28.31 5.13 -20.88
N GLY A 222 29.15 4.56 -21.74
CA GLY A 222 30.51 5.05 -22.01
C GLY A 222 30.55 6.49 -22.49
N LYS A 223 29.51 6.96 -23.21
CA LYS A 223 29.42 8.35 -23.69
C LYS A 223 29.35 9.38 -22.56
N LEU A 224 28.96 8.97 -21.35
CA LEU A 224 28.92 9.85 -20.17
C LEU A 224 30.28 10.02 -19.49
N PHE A 225 31.28 9.20 -19.85
CA PHE A 225 32.56 9.12 -19.16
C PHE A 225 33.72 9.25 -20.16
N ASP A 226 33.81 10.40 -20.82
CA ASP A 226 34.92 10.71 -21.72
C ASP A 226 36.27 10.68 -20.97
N GLY A 227 37.29 10.07 -21.58
CA GLY A 227 38.60 9.82 -20.96
C GLY A 227 38.65 8.63 -19.96
N TYR A 228 37.58 7.86 -19.84
CA TYR A 228 37.52 6.67 -18.98
C TYR A 228 37.08 5.42 -19.73
N GLU A 229 37.72 4.30 -19.41
CA GLU A 229 37.26 2.99 -19.85
C GLU A 229 36.24 2.43 -18.84
N VAL A 230 35.01 2.17 -19.31
CA VAL A 230 33.96 1.51 -18.49
C VAL A 230 34.29 0.02 -18.38
N LYS A 231 34.71 -0.42 -17.18
CA LYS A 231 35.02 -1.82 -16.89
C LYS A 231 33.79 -2.65 -16.55
N GLU A 232 32.82 -2.03 -15.90
CA GLU A 232 31.60 -2.70 -15.45
C GLU A 232 30.49 -1.69 -15.25
N SER A 233 29.26 -2.04 -15.62
CA SER A 233 28.03 -1.32 -15.27
C SER A 233 26.99 -2.30 -14.74
N ALA A 234 26.44 -2.02 -13.56
CA ALA A 234 25.49 -2.92 -12.90
C ALA A 234 24.39 -2.15 -12.17
N CYS A 235 23.14 -2.59 -12.31
CA CYS A 235 22.02 -1.94 -11.66
C CYS A 235 21.99 -2.22 -10.14
N PHE A 236 21.46 -1.26 -9.38
CA PHE A 236 21.10 -1.43 -7.98
C PHE A 236 19.90 -0.55 -7.60
N ARG A 237 19.17 -0.96 -6.56
CA ARG A 237 18.03 -0.22 -5.99
C ARG A 237 18.10 -0.28 -4.48
N ALA A 238 17.95 0.87 -3.83
CA ALA A 238 17.90 0.97 -2.37
C ALA A 238 16.46 1.25 -1.90
N THR A 239 15.99 0.48 -0.93
CA THR A 239 14.74 0.76 -0.21
C THR A 239 15.09 1.27 1.19
N ARG A 240 14.42 2.33 1.61
CA ARG A 240 14.68 3.07 2.85
C ARG A 240 13.51 2.94 3.83
N ASP A 241 13.79 3.27 5.09
CA ASP A 241 12.77 3.50 6.10
C ASP A 241 11.85 4.65 5.67
N MET A 242 10.59 4.30 5.49
CA MET A 242 9.54 5.17 5.03
C MET A 242 8.39 5.16 6.05
N ASP A 243 8.66 5.07 7.35
CA ASP A 243 7.61 5.14 8.38
C ASP A 243 7.50 6.55 8.99
N LEU A 244 6.28 7.01 9.27
CA LEU A 244 5.99 8.35 9.79
C LEU A 244 5.73 8.34 11.30
N ASP A 245 6.70 8.83 12.07
CA ASP A 245 6.61 8.97 13.54
C ASP A 245 6.22 10.41 13.93
N VAL A 246 5.04 10.88 13.52
CA VAL A 246 4.54 12.23 13.91
C VAL A 246 3.70 12.11 15.18
N ALA A 247 4.07 12.79 16.27
CA ALA A 247 3.21 12.91 17.45
C ALA A 247 2.07 13.93 17.19
N GLU A 248 0.82 13.58 17.53
CA GLU A 248 -0.32 14.50 17.45
C GLU A 248 -0.17 15.65 18.46
N ARG A 249 -0.12 16.89 17.96
CA ARG A 249 -0.15 18.16 18.69
C ARG A 249 -1.41 18.95 18.29
N ASP A 250 -1.67 20.08 18.95
CA ASP A 250 -2.82 20.94 18.65
C ASP A 250 -2.87 21.36 17.16
N THR A 251 -4.10 21.53 16.66
CA THR A 251 -4.52 21.29 15.26
C THR A 251 -3.83 22.12 14.19
N SER A 252 -3.38 23.34 14.47
CA SER A 252 -2.74 24.20 13.44
C SER A 252 -1.33 23.73 13.06
N ASP A 253 -0.58 23.19 14.02
CA ASP A 253 0.82 22.77 13.80
C ASP A 253 0.93 21.34 13.24
N PHE A 254 -0.15 20.56 13.32
CA PHE A 254 -0.13 19.15 12.95
C PHE A 254 0.10 18.95 11.44
N LEU A 255 -0.68 19.60 10.57
CA LEU A 255 -0.51 19.44 9.11
C LEU A 255 0.88 19.88 8.64
N PHE A 256 1.38 20.99 9.18
CA PHE A 256 2.72 21.49 8.86
C PHE A 256 3.81 20.51 9.31
N SER A 257 3.68 19.93 10.51
CA SER A 257 4.61 18.92 11.02
C SER A 257 4.63 17.65 10.15
N VAL A 258 3.46 17.20 9.67
CA VAL A 258 3.34 16.06 8.74
C VAL A 258 4.03 16.39 7.41
N GLN A 259 3.78 17.57 6.83
CA GLN A 259 4.43 18.00 5.59
C GLN A 259 5.95 18.08 5.70
N LYS A 260 6.48 18.55 6.84
CA LYS A 260 7.92 18.60 7.09
C LYS A 260 8.52 17.20 7.20
N GLN A 261 7.88 16.31 7.99
CA GLN A 261 8.38 14.95 8.19
C GLN A 261 8.31 14.10 6.91
N LEU A 262 7.35 14.39 6.01
CA LEU A 262 7.31 13.78 4.67
C LEU A 262 8.56 14.09 3.84
N LYS A 263 9.18 15.27 4.02
CA LYS A 263 10.45 15.61 3.36
C LYS A 263 11.64 14.92 4.03
N ASP A 264 11.69 14.94 5.36
CA ASP A 264 12.78 14.31 6.12
C ASP A 264 12.83 12.78 5.92
N ARG A 265 11.66 12.16 5.68
CA ARG A 265 11.50 10.73 5.39
C ARG A 265 12.28 10.25 4.16
N GLU A 266 12.51 11.10 3.15
CA GLU A 266 13.30 10.72 1.98
C GLU A 266 14.73 10.28 2.37
N HIS A 267 15.26 10.80 3.48
CA HIS A 267 16.61 10.51 3.97
C HIS A 267 16.70 9.35 4.97
N GLY A 268 15.67 8.50 5.11
CA GLY A 268 15.67 7.34 6.01
C GLY A 268 16.82 6.35 5.75
N LYS A 269 17.17 5.52 6.75
CA LYS A 269 18.22 4.49 6.61
C LYS A 269 17.84 3.48 5.52
N VAL A 270 18.82 2.97 4.77
CA VAL A 270 18.61 1.86 3.82
C VAL A 270 18.34 0.57 4.60
N VAL A 271 17.23 -0.09 4.31
CA VAL A 271 16.79 -1.34 4.96
C VAL A 271 16.89 -2.55 4.02
N ARG A 272 17.11 -2.31 2.72
CA ARG A 272 17.25 -3.34 1.70
C ARG A 272 18.02 -2.78 0.51
N LEU A 273 19.00 -3.54 0.02
CA LEU A 273 19.75 -3.23 -1.18
C LEU A 273 19.60 -4.37 -2.20
N GLU A 274 18.95 -4.09 -3.32
CA GLU A 274 18.87 -5.00 -4.46
C GLU A 274 20.00 -4.70 -5.44
N ILE A 275 20.74 -5.72 -5.89
CA ILE A 275 21.84 -5.58 -6.84
C ILE A 275 21.69 -6.56 -8.00
N GLU A 276 22.14 -6.15 -9.18
CA GLU A 276 22.16 -7.01 -10.36
C GLU A 276 23.09 -8.20 -10.13
N LYS A 277 22.61 -9.41 -10.45
CA LYS A 277 23.44 -10.62 -10.36
C LYS A 277 24.59 -10.51 -11.35
N GLY A 278 25.80 -10.84 -10.88
CA GLY A 278 27.03 -10.69 -11.67
C GLY A 278 27.83 -9.44 -11.31
N MET A 279 27.26 -8.49 -10.55
CA MET A 279 28.00 -7.34 -10.03
C MET A 279 29.26 -7.79 -9.26
N SER A 280 30.41 -7.19 -9.55
CA SER A 280 31.69 -7.57 -8.98
C SER A 280 31.78 -7.30 -7.49
N GLU A 281 32.62 -8.09 -6.81
CA GLU A 281 32.92 -7.91 -5.38
C GLU A 281 33.47 -6.52 -5.04
N LYS A 282 34.14 -5.84 -5.99
CA LYS A 282 34.66 -4.48 -5.79
C LYS A 282 33.52 -3.47 -5.70
N LEU A 283 32.62 -3.46 -6.68
CA LEU A 283 31.44 -2.59 -6.68
C LEU A 283 30.54 -2.86 -5.47
N ARG A 284 30.28 -4.13 -5.16
CA ARG A 284 29.48 -4.54 -4.00
C ARG A 284 30.02 -3.95 -2.70
N ARG A 285 31.31 -4.16 -2.40
CA ARG A 285 31.93 -3.65 -1.16
C ARG A 285 31.88 -2.12 -1.08
N ARG A 286 32.04 -1.42 -2.21
CA ARG A 286 31.92 0.04 -2.27
C ARG A 286 30.50 0.48 -1.90
N LEU A 287 29.48 -0.12 -2.52
CA LEU A 287 28.08 0.17 -2.24
C LEU A 287 27.71 -0.13 -0.78
N PHE A 288 28.11 -1.28 -0.24
CA PHE A 288 27.78 -1.66 1.14
C PHE A 288 28.35 -0.68 2.15
N LYS A 289 29.61 -0.26 1.94
CA LYS A 289 30.27 0.71 2.81
C LYS A 289 29.64 2.10 2.70
N LYS A 290 29.29 2.55 1.49
CA LYS A 290 28.74 3.90 1.28
C LYS A 290 27.28 4.04 1.70
N LEU A 291 26.50 2.95 1.59
CA LEU A 291 25.08 2.94 1.97
C LEU A 291 24.82 2.46 3.41
N ASP A 292 25.85 2.01 4.14
CA ASP A 292 25.76 1.47 5.50
C ASP A 292 24.76 0.29 5.60
N VAL A 293 24.93 -0.69 4.71
CA VAL A 293 24.05 -1.85 4.57
C VAL A 293 24.79 -3.13 4.94
N ASP A 294 24.15 -3.97 5.76
CA ASP A 294 24.71 -5.26 6.15
C ASP A 294 24.59 -6.29 5.02
N LYS A 295 25.52 -7.26 4.96
CA LYS A 295 25.50 -8.31 3.92
C LYS A 295 24.20 -9.12 3.89
N GLU A 296 23.51 -9.24 5.02
CA GLU A 296 22.22 -9.96 5.12
C GLU A 296 21.06 -9.19 4.48
N GLU A 297 21.21 -7.87 4.27
CA GLU A 297 20.21 -6.96 3.68
C GLU A 297 20.41 -6.76 2.17
N VAL A 298 21.35 -7.49 1.59
CA VAL A 298 21.68 -7.44 0.16
C VAL A 298 21.04 -8.61 -0.57
N TYR A 299 20.37 -8.29 -1.68
CA TYR A 299 19.60 -9.23 -2.49
C TYR A 299 20.12 -9.22 -3.92
N GLU A 300 20.68 -10.35 -4.35
CA GLU A 300 21.13 -10.54 -5.72
C GLU A 300 19.98 -10.92 -6.64
N ILE A 301 19.77 -10.12 -7.67
CA ILE A 301 18.64 -10.21 -8.57
C ILE A 301 19.05 -10.85 -9.89
N SER A 302 18.42 -11.99 -10.22
CA SER A 302 18.63 -12.69 -11.49
C SER A 302 17.64 -12.19 -12.55
N GLY A 303 17.80 -10.96 -13.03
CA GLY A 303 16.92 -10.31 -14.00
C GLY A 303 16.84 -8.79 -13.77
N PRO A 304 15.88 -8.11 -14.41
CA PRO A 304 15.64 -6.68 -14.16
C PRO A 304 15.29 -6.42 -12.70
N ILE A 305 16.03 -5.53 -12.03
CA ILE A 305 15.71 -5.12 -10.65
C ILE A 305 14.35 -4.46 -10.65
N ASP A 306 13.54 -4.68 -9.61
CA ASP A 306 12.17 -4.14 -9.50
C ASP A 306 11.25 -4.63 -10.63
N LEU A 307 10.43 -5.66 -10.35
CA LEU A 307 9.44 -6.18 -11.31
C LEU A 307 8.16 -5.33 -11.43
N THR A 308 8.03 -4.20 -10.71
CA THR A 308 6.82 -3.38 -10.79
C THR A 308 6.61 -2.72 -12.15
N PHE A 309 7.67 -2.62 -12.99
CA PHE A 309 7.55 -2.14 -14.37
C PHE A 309 6.56 -2.98 -15.20
N LEU A 310 6.37 -4.26 -14.86
CA LEU A 310 5.44 -5.15 -15.54
C LEU A 310 3.97 -4.67 -15.45
N LYS A 311 3.64 -3.78 -14.50
CA LYS A 311 2.34 -3.09 -14.47
C LYS A 311 2.11 -2.27 -15.73
N LYS A 312 3.17 -1.63 -16.25
CA LYS A 312 3.11 -0.88 -17.50
C LYS A 312 3.00 -1.81 -18.69
N LEU A 313 3.66 -2.97 -18.67
CA LEU A 313 3.50 -4.00 -19.69
C LEU A 313 2.03 -4.46 -19.78
N TYR A 314 1.42 -4.83 -18.65
CA TYR A 314 0.02 -5.28 -18.58
C TYR A 314 -0.94 -4.32 -19.31
N GLY A 315 -0.79 -3.02 -19.10
CA GLY A 315 -1.61 -1.98 -19.74
C GLY A 315 -1.17 -1.58 -21.15
N ALA A 316 0.06 -1.88 -21.57
CA ALA A 316 0.59 -1.53 -22.89
C ALA A 316 0.33 -2.60 -23.95
N VAL A 317 0.17 -3.87 -23.54
CA VAL A 317 -0.09 -4.99 -24.45
C VAL A 317 -1.42 -4.78 -25.18
N LYS A 318 -1.41 -4.88 -26.50
CA LYS A 318 -2.58 -4.75 -27.38
C LYS A 318 -3.00 -6.10 -27.96
N ASP A 319 -4.28 -6.20 -28.34
CA ASP A 319 -4.86 -7.33 -29.09
C ASP A 319 -4.68 -8.71 -28.42
N HIS A 320 -4.74 -8.74 -27.08
CA HIS A 320 -4.59 -9.94 -26.25
C HIS A 320 -5.58 -9.98 -25.06
N ASP A 321 -6.84 -9.64 -25.29
CA ASP A 321 -7.86 -9.63 -24.23
C ASP A 321 -8.16 -11.03 -23.67
N GLU A 322 -7.89 -12.09 -24.44
CA GLU A 322 -7.93 -13.48 -23.99
C GLU A 322 -6.91 -13.81 -22.89
N LEU A 323 -5.86 -12.99 -22.75
CA LEU A 323 -4.83 -13.15 -21.73
C LEU A 323 -5.17 -12.41 -20.42
N ARG A 324 -6.34 -11.77 -20.34
CA ARG A 324 -6.83 -11.02 -19.17
C ARG A 324 -8.06 -11.69 -18.56
N TYR A 325 -8.40 -11.31 -17.33
CA TYR A 325 -9.71 -11.65 -16.81
C TYR A 325 -10.80 -10.98 -17.65
N LYS A 326 -11.92 -11.69 -17.84
CA LYS A 326 -13.10 -11.09 -18.44
C LYS A 326 -13.56 -9.92 -17.55
N PRO A 327 -13.88 -8.75 -18.12
CA PRO A 327 -14.42 -7.64 -17.34
C PRO A 327 -15.65 -8.08 -16.55
N PHE A 328 -15.63 -7.83 -15.25
CA PHE A 328 -16.78 -8.08 -14.37
C PHE A 328 -17.62 -6.80 -14.27
N LYS A 329 -18.93 -6.92 -14.53
CA LYS A 329 -19.88 -5.82 -14.36
C LYS A 329 -20.60 -6.00 -13.04
N ALA A 330 -20.39 -5.06 -12.12
CA ALA A 330 -21.07 -5.06 -10.83
C ALA A 330 -22.60 -4.94 -11.02
N TYR A 331 -23.33 -5.63 -10.15
CA TYR A 331 -24.78 -5.53 -10.05
C TYR A 331 -25.18 -4.17 -9.47
N VAL A 332 -26.22 -3.56 -10.04
CA VAL A 332 -26.80 -2.31 -9.52
C VAL A 332 -28.20 -2.65 -9.04
N ASP A 333 -28.41 -2.63 -7.73
CA ASP A 333 -29.74 -2.76 -7.16
C ASP A 333 -30.60 -1.56 -7.60
N PRO A 334 -31.74 -1.75 -8.29
CA PRO A 334 -32.62 -0.67 -8.70
C PRO A 334 -33.11 0.21 -7.53
N ALA A 335 -33.17 -0.34 -6.31
CA ALA A 335 -33.52 0.42 -5.12
C ALA A 335 -32.39 1.38 -4.69
N LEU A 336 -31.14 1.13 -5.07
CA LEU A 336 -29.97 1.93 -4.70
C LEU A 336 -29.35 2.70 -5.88
N ASP A 337 -29.86 2.50 -7.10
CA ASP A 337 -29.44 3.21 -8.31
C ASP A 337 -29.51 4.74 -8.17
N LEU A 338 -28.65 5.46 -8.89
CA LEU A 338 -28.54 6.93 -8.94
C LEU A 338 -29.86 7.66 -9.19
N SER A 339 -30.80 7.02 -9.90
CA SER A 339 -32.12 7.59 -10.17
C SER A 339 -33.13 7.41 -9.02
N SER A 340 -32.87 6.49 -8.09
CA SER A 340 -33.82 6.11 -7.04
C SER A 340 -33.94 7.14 -5.91
N ASP A 341 -35.03 7.04 -5.13
CA ASP A 341 -35.12 7.65 -3.79
C ASP A 341 -34.55 6.68 -2.76
N ILE A 342 -33.23 6.69 -2.65
CA ILE A 342 -32.47 5.79 -1.78
C ILE A 342 -32.92 5.89 -0.30
N PHE A 343 -33.29 7.08 0.18
CA PHE A 343 -33.76 7.26 1.56
C PHE A 343 -35.14 6.62 1.76
N ALA A 344 -36.07 6.79 0.81
CA ALA A 344 -37.36 6.11 0.88
C ALA A 344 -37.22 4.59 0.86
N ASN A 345 -36.24 4.07 0.12
CA ASN A 345 -35.96 2.64 0.05
C ASN A 345 -35.35 2.11 1.35
N ILE A 346 -34.33 2.78 1.91
CA ILE A 346 -33.71 2.42 3.20
C ILE A 346 -34.72 2.48 4.37
N ARG A 347 -35.78 3.30 4.27
CA ARG A 347 -36.86 3.30 5.27
C ARG A 347 -37.68 2.03 5.30
N LYS A 348 -37.83 1.36 4.15
CA LYS A 348 -38.65 0.15 4.05
C LYS A 348 -37.89 -1.06 4.58
N GLN A 349 -36.59 -1.12 4.36
CA GLN A 349 -35.72 -2.22 4.78
C GLN A 349 -34.24 -1.82 4.75
N ASP A 350 -33.41 -2.59 5.44
CA ASP A 350 -31.95 -2.46 5.35
C ASP A 350 -31.43 -3.07 4.05
N TYR A 351 -30.31 -2.55 3.53
CA TYR A 351 -29.64 -3.09 2.34
C TYR A 351 -28.20 -3.45 2.69
N LEU A 352 -27.83 -4.70 2.41
CA LEU A 352 -26.45 -5.18 2.51
C LEU A 352 -25.87 -5.28 1.09
N VAL A 353 -24.74 -4.63 0.86
CA VAL A 353 -24.00 -4.68 -0.40
C VAL A 353 -22.64 -5.32 -0.19
N GLN A 354 -22.15 -6.04 -1.19
CA GLN A 354 -20.84 -6.68 -1.21
C GLN A 354 -20.06 -6.24 -2.45
N HIS A 355 -19.11 -5.34 -2.28
CA HIS A 355 -18.20 -4.93 -3.34
C HIS A 355 -17.15 -6.03 -3.61
N PRO A 356 -16.65 -6.17 -4.85
CA PRO A 356 -17.03 -5.44 -6.06
C PRO A 356 -18.26 -6.03 -6.78
N TYR A 357 -18.94 -7.04 -6.19
CA TYR A 357 -20.08 -7.71 -6.82
C TYR A 357 -21.29 -6.79 -6.98
N ASP A 358 -21.55 -5.96 -5.98
CA ASP A 358 -22.47 -4.84 -6.02
C ASP A 358 -21.73 -3.54 -6.34
N SER A 359 -22.37 -2.66 -7.12
CA SER A 359 -21.76 -1.40 -7.54
C SER A 359 -21.54 -0.45 -6.36
N PHE A 360 -20.36 0.17 -6.34
CA PHE A 360 -20.05 1.25 -5.39
C PHE A 360 -20.87 2.53 -5.65
N ASP A 361 -21.55 2.61 -6.80
CA ASP A 361 -22.45 3.71 -7.14
C ASP A 361 -23.57 3.90 -6.11
N ALA A 362 -23.98 2.84 -5.39
CA ALA A 362 -24.95 2.96 -4.30
C ALA A 362 -24.47 3.91 -3.20
N VAL A 363 -23.19 3.85 -2.84
CA VAL A 363 -22.57 4.73 -1.83
C VAL A 363 -22.45 6.16 -2.38
N LEU A 364 -22.04 6.29 -3.65
CA LEU A 364 -21.97 7.60 -4.31
C LEU A 364 -23.35 8.26 -4.40
N ASN A 365 -24.38 7.49 -4.74
CA ASN A 365 -25.77 7.94 -4.78
C ASN A 365 -26.25 8.42 -3.41
N PHE A 366 -25.98 7.64 -2.36
CA PHE A 366 -26.32 7.99 -0.99
C PHE A 366 -25.75 9.36 -0.59
N ILE A 367 -24.47 9.61 -0.87
CA ILE A 367 -23.79 10.87 -0.55
C ILE A 367 -24.29 12.01 -1.46
N LYS A 368 -24.46 11.75 -2.76
CA LYS A 368 -24.97 12.72 -3.73
C LYS A 368 -26.39 13.20 -3.37
N LYS A 369 -27.30 12.28 -3.10
CA LYS A 369 -28.67 12.60 -2.68
C LYS A 369 -28.66 13.36 -1.36
N ALA A 370 -27.78 12.99 -0.41
CA ALA A 370 -27.65 13.73 0.83
C ALA A 370 -27.19 15.18 0.63
N ALA A 371 -26.30 15.41 -0.34
CA ALA A 371 -25.80 16.75 -0.65
C ALA A 371 -26.85 17.66 -1.27
N HIS A 372 -27.74 17.13 -2.11
CA HIS A 372 -28.73 17.91 -2.87
C HIS A 372 -30.14 17.95 -2.26
N ASP A 373 -30.45 17.11 -1.28
CA ASP A 373 -31.77 17.11 -0.64
C ASP A 373 -31.91 18.21 0.43
N ASP A 374 -32.86 19.13 0.23
CA ASP A 374 -33.16 20.23 1.16
C ASP A 374 -33.63 19.78 2.55
N LYS A 375 -34.13 18.54 2.67
CA LYS A 375 -34.52 17.96 3.96
C LYS A 375 -33.32 17.49 4.79
N VAL A 376 -32.12 17.40 4.19
CA VAL A 376 -30.91 16.97 4.91
C VAL A 376 -30.32 18.14 5.69
N LEU A 377 -30.14 17.92 6.99
CA LEU A 377 -29.64 18.92 7.93
C LEU A 377 -28.12 18.82 8.11
N ALA A 378 -27.59 17.59 8.15
CA ALA A 378 -26.18 17.35 8.41
C ALA A 378 -25.67 16.04 7.78
N ILE A 379 -24.39 16.04 7.43
CA ILE A 379 -23.64 14.88 6.95
C ILE A 379 -22.39 14.73 7.80
N LYS A 380 -22.19 13.57 8.41
CA LYS A 380 -20.96 13.23 9.15
C LYS A 380 -20.31 12.01 8.51
N MET A 381 -19.01 12.08 8.21
CA MET A 381 -18.32 11.02 7.46
C MET A 381 -16.88 10.82 7.96
N THR A 382 -16.41 9.57 7.94
CA THR A 382 -14.99 9.26 8.15
C THR A 382 -14.29 9.00 6.81
N LEU A 383 -13.15 9.67 6.58
CA LEU A 383 -12.31 9.54 5.40
C LEU A 383 -10.92 9.04 5.83
N TYR A 384 -10.64 7.78 5.54
CA TYR A 384 -9.35 7.16 5.82
C TYR A 384 -8.38 7.28 4.63
N ARG A 385 -8.87 7.01 3.42
CA ARG A 385 -8.15 7.12 2.14
C ARG A 385 -9.12 7.60 1.07
N VAL A 386 -8.74 8.65 0.34
CA VAL A 386 -9.57 9.26 -0.70
C VAL A 386 -8.81 9.22 -2.03
N SER A 387 -9.49 8.82 -3.10
CA SER A 387 -8.89 8.87 -4.45
C SER A 387 -8.61 10.30 -4.89
N GLY A 388 -7.58 10.49 -5.73
CA GLY A 388 -7.13 11.82 -6.18
C GLY A 388 -8.16 12.65 -6.98
N ASN A 389 -9.28 12.05 -7.39
CA ASN A 389 -10.41 12.74 -8.04
C ASN A 389 -11.76 12.26 -7.48
N SER A 390 -11.86 12.04 -6.16
CA SER A 390 -13.05 11.43 -5.57
C SER A 390 -14.31 12.31 -5.71
N PRO A 391 -15.41 11.81 -6.34
CA PRO A 391 -16.69 12.53 -6.40
C PRO A 391 -17.27 12.85 -5.01
N ILE A 392 -16.89 12.09 -3.99
CA ILE A 392 -17.34 12.25 -2.61
C ILE A 392 -16.93 13.62 -2.07
N ILE A 393 -15.68 14.06 -2.31
CA ILE A 393 -15.19 15.37 -1.83
C ILE A 393 -16.03 16.50 -2.44
N LYS A 394 -16.32 16.40 -3.73
CA LYS A 394 -17.17 17.36 -4.44
C LYS A 394 -18.56 17.44 -3.80
N TYR A 395 -19.24 16.32 -3.59
CA TYR A 395 -20.59 16.30 -3.01
C TYR A 395 -20.62 16.82 -1.56
N LEU A 396 -19.60 16.50 -0.75
CA LEU A 396 -19.50 17.04 0.61
C LEU A 396 -19.33 18.56 0.61
N GLY A 397 -18.51 19.10 -0.29
CA GLY A 397 -18.35 20.54 -0.43
C GLY A 397 -19.62 21.23 -0.95
N GLU A 398 -20.31 20.65 -1.93
CA GLU A 398 -21.62 21.15 -2.41
C GLU A 398 -22.65 21.17 -1.27
N ALA A 399 -22.68 20.14 -0.42
CA ALA A 399 -23.56 20.09 0.74
C ALA A 399 -23.27 21.22 1.74
N ALA A 400 -21.99 21.49 2.02
CA ALA A 400 -21.56 22.57 2.90
C ALA A 400 -21.93 23.95 2.34
N GLN A 401 -21.71 24.17 1.04
CA GLN A 401 -22.09 25.40 0.34
C GLN A 401 -23.61 25.61 0.31
N ALA A 402 -24.40 24.53 0.28
CA ALA A 402 -25.85 24.56 0.42
C ALA A 402 -26.33 24.81 1.87
N GLY A 403 -25.42 25.10 2.82
CA GLY A 403 -25.75 25.43 4.21
C GLY A 403 -25.97 24.24 5.13
N LYS A 404 -25.72 23.00 4.67
CA LYS A 404 -25.83 21.79 5.50
C LYS A 404 -24.61 21.69 6.42
N GLN A 405 -24.79 21.16 7.63
CA GLN A 405 -23.66 20.92 8.52
C GLN A 405 -22.87 19.69 8.06
N VAL A 406 -21.69 19.90 7.47
CA VAL A 406 -20.83 18.82 6.99
C VAL A 406 -19.64 18.67 7.93
N THR A 407 -19.49 17.48 8.51
CA THR A 407 -18.36 17.13 9.40
C THR A 407 -17.60 15.94 8.82
N VAL A 408 -16.30 16.11 8.63
CA VAL A 408 -15.46 15.08 8.01
C VAL A 408 -14.27 14.79 8.91
N LEU A 409 -14.12 13.53 9.33
CA LEU A 409 -12.92 13.10 10.02
C LEU A 409 -11.91 12.56 8.99
N VAL A 410 -10.75 13.20 8.88
CA VAL A 410 -9.69 12.81 7.95
C VAL A 410 -8.52 12.19 8.71
N GLU A 411 -8.19 10.94 8.38
CA GLU A 411 -7.00 10.26 8.92
C GLU A 411 -5.76 10.60 8.10
N VAL A 412 -4.99 11.59 8.55
CA VAL A 412 -3.82 12.09 7.82
C VAL A 412 -2.64 11.12 7.89
N LYS A 413 -2.60 10.19 8.86
CA LYS A 413 -1.54 9.17 9.02
C LYS A 413 -1.85 7.86 8.28
N ALA A 414 -2.74 7.89 7.30
CA ALA A 414 -3.00 6.75 6.44
C ALA A 414 -1.77 6.50 5.55
N ARG A 415 -1.19 5.30 5.66
CA ARG A 415 0.09 4.95 5.03
C ARG A 415 0.03 5.15 3.51
N PHE A 416 1.03 5.85 2.97
CA PHE A 416 1.23 6.17 1.54
C PHE A 416 0.18 7.10 0.90
N ASP A 417 -0.82 7.55 1.66
CA ASP A 417 -1.84 8.49 1.21
C ASP A 417 -1.74 9.84 1.94
N GLU A 418 -0.67 10.06 2.71
CA GLU A 418 -0.58 11.20 3.63
C GLU A 418 -0.61 12.53 2.88
N GLN A 419 0.13 12.65 1.78
CA GLN A 419 0.14 13.85 0.95
C GLN A 419 -1.26 14.17 0.39
N ASN A 420 -1.96 13.16 -0.13
CA ASN A 420 -3.31 13.32 -0.68
C ASN A 420 -4.31 13.69 0.42
N ASN A 421 -4.23 13.04 1.59
CA ASN A 421 -5.13 13.33 2.71
C ASN A 421 -4.92 14.74 3.28
N VAL A 422 -3.67 15.23 3.34
CA VAL A 422 -3.38 16.64 3.71
C VAL A 422 -4.03 17.59 2.72
N HIS A 423 -3.85 17.36 1.42
CA HIS A 423 -4.44 18.20 0.38
C HIS A 423 -5.98 18.23 0.46
N TRP A 424 -6.61 17.07 0.68
CA TRP A 424 -8.07 16.98 0.78
C TRP A 424 -8.64 17.63 2.03
N ALA A 425 -7.94 17.52 3.17
CA ALA A 425 -8.34 18.21 4.39
C ALA A 425 -8.41 19.72 4.16
N ILE A 426 -7.37 20.32 3.58
CA ILE A 426 -7.33 21.75 3.26
C ILE A 426 -8.45 22.14 2.29
N THR A 427 -8.68 21.31 1.26
CA THR A 427 -9.72 21.57 0.26
C THR A 427 -11.12 21.56 0.87
N LEU A 428 -11.44 20.57 1.72
CA LEU A 428 -12.73 20.48 2.39
C LEU A 428 -12.98 21.65 3.35
N GLU A 429 -11.96 22.08 4.10
CA GLU A 429 -12.05 23.27 4.96
C GLU A 429 -12.37 24.53 4.15
N GLN A 430 -11.69 24.74 3.02
CA GLN A 430 -11.94 25.87 2.12
C GLN A 430 -13.35 25.86 1.54
N MET A 431 -13.95 24.67 1.36
CA MET A 431 -15.34 24.50 0.92
C MET A 431 -16.38 24.67 2.04
N GLY A 432 -15.96 24.93 3.28
CA GLY A 432 -16.85 25.17 4.42
C GLY A 432 -17.21 23.92 5.22
N CYS A 433 -16.55 22.79 4.98
CA CYS A 433 -16.73 21.58 5.79
C CYS A 433 -15.98 21.74 7.13
N HIS A 434 -16.54 21.22 8.21
CA HIS A 434 -15.84 21.09 9.48
C HIS A 434 -14.94 19.84 9.45
N VAL A 435 -13.64 20.05 9.23
CA VAL A 435 -12.67 18.96 9.18
C VAL A 435 -12.11 18.69 10.58
N ILE A 436 -12.09 17.41 10.95
CA ILE A 436 -11.56 16.93 12.22
C ILE A 436 -10.40 15.98 11.92
N TYR A 437 -9.31 16.14 12.65
CA TYR A 437 -8.17 15.23 12.64
C TYR A 437 -8.34 14.24 13.78
N GLY A 438 -7.96 12.96 13.57
CA GLY A 438 -8.19 11.86 14.51
C GLY A 438 -7.81 12.15 15.98
N LEU A 439 -8.32 11.32 16.89
CA LEU A 439 -8.09 11.47 18.33
C LEU A 439 -6.63 11.21 18.72
N LYS A 440 -6.12 11.97 19.69
CA LYS A 440 -4.73 11.86 20.16
C LYS A 440 -4.37 10.42 20.55
N GLY A 441 -3.40 9.84 19.85
CA GLY A 441 -2.88 8.49 20.10
C GLY A 441 -3.74 7.35 19.55
N LEU A 442 -4.79 7.66 18.77
CA LEU A 442 -5.69 6.68 18.18
C LEU A 442 -5.84 6.91 16.68
N LYS A 443 -5.80 5.82 15.90
CA LYS A 443 -6.13 5.86 14.47
C LYS A 443 -7.60 5.56 14.27
N THR A 444 -8.27 6.36 13.44
CA THR A 444 -9.69 6.14 13.13
C THR A 444 -9.82 5.27 11.89
N HIS A 445 -10.11 3.98 12.08
CA HIS A 445 -10.24 3.01 10.98
C HIS A 445 -11.69 2.68 10.61
N THR A 446 -12.70 3.16 11.35
CA THR A 446 -14.11 2.91 11.02
C THR A 446 -14.50 3.60 9.71
N LYS A 447 -15.39 2.98 8.92
CA LYS A 447 -15.96 3.58 7.71
C LYS A 447 -17.44 3.74 7.89
N ILE A 448 -17.82 4.97 8.22
CA ILE A 448 -19.19 5.32 8.58
C ILE A 448 -19.56 6.65 7.94
N THR A 449 -20.74 6.68 7.34
CA THR A 449 -21.40 7.90 6.87
C THR A 449 -22.74 7.99 7.56
N LEU A 450 -23.02 9.13 8.17
CA LEU A 450 -24.26 9.45 8.86
C LEU A 450 -24.89 10.66 8.19
N VAL A 451 -26.11 10.48 7.69
CA VAL A 451 -26.94 11.55 7.14
C VAL A 451 -28.11 11.80 8.08
N ILE A 452 -28.25 13.03 8.53
CA ILE A 452 -29.35 13.48 9.41
C ILE A 452 -30.35 14.24 8.55
N ARG A 453 -31.56 13.70 8.42
CA ARG A 453 -32.63 14.23 7.55
C ARG A 453 -33.89 14.51 8.36
N ARG A 454 -34.59 15.60 8.02
CA ARG A 454 -35.91 15.93 8.53
C ARG A 454 -36.98 15.28 7.65
N ASP A 455 -37.45 14.12 8.09
CA ASP A 455 -38.58 13.42 7.48
C ASP A 455 -39.90 13.96 8.04
N GLU A 456 -41.03 13.50 7.49
CA GLU A 456 -42.38 13.93 7.89
C GLU A 456 -42.70 13.58 9.35
N ASP A 457 -42.12 12.50 9.87
CA ASP A 457 -42.27 12.01 11.24
C ASP A 457 -41.18 12.53 12.21
N GLY A 458 -40.30 13.42 11.74
CA GLY A 458 -39.26 14.06 12.54
C GLY A 458 -37.84 13.80 12.03
N ILE A 459 -36.86 13.93 12.92
CA ILE A 459 -35.45 13.77 12.55
C ILE A 459 -35.09 12.29 12.52
N ARG A 460 -34.62 11.84 11.36
CA ARG A 460 -34.15 10.47 11.12
C ARG A 460 -32.67 10.47 10.76
N ARG A 461 -32.01 9.35 11.07
CA ARG A 461 -30.59 9.11 10.84
C ARG A 461 -30.45 7.95 9.87
N TYR A 462 -29.83 8.22 8.73
CA TYR A 462 -29.51 7.22 7.73
C TYR A 462 -28.01 6.95 7.80
N LEU A 463 -27.65 5.68 7.78
CA LEU A 463 -26.28 5.21 7.96
C LEU A 463 -25.83 4.40 6.77
N HIS A 464 -24.56 4.58 6.43
CA HIS A 464 -23.77 3.58 5.73
C HIS A 464 -22.62 3.13 6.64
N LEU A 465 -22.50 1.82 6.87
CA LEU A 465 -21.41 1.18 7.62
C LEU A 465 -20.64 0.24 6.69
N GLY A 466 -19.33 0.47 6.52
CA GLY A 466 -18.50 -0.32 5.60
C GLY A 466 -17.32 -1.02 6.28
N THR A 467 -16.92 -2.16 5.75
CA THR A 467 -15.60 -2.76 6.05
C THR A 467 -14.47 -2.08 5.27
N GLY A 468 -14.79 -1.59 4.07
CA GLY A 468 -13.86 -0.96 3.11
C GLY A 468 -13.81 0.56 3.18
N ASN A 469 -12.78 1.15 2.58
CA ASN A 469 -12.61 2.60 2.46
C ASN A 469 -13.61 3.22 1.47
N TYR A 470 -13.91 4.51 1.63
CA TYR A 470 -14.68 5.30 0.67
C TYR A 470 -13.83 5.71 -0.55
N ASN A 471 -13.31 4.72 -1.28
CA ASN A 471 -12.48 4.92 -2.46
C ASN A 471 -13.08 4.14 -3.63
N ASP A 472 -13.61 4.88 -4.60
CA ASP A 472 -14.30 4.39 -5.80
C ASP A 472 -13.40 3.51 -6.67
N VAL A 473 -12.11 3.81 -6.78
CA VAL A 473 -11.16 3.00 -7.54
C VAL A 473 -10.93 1.65 -6.86
N MET A 474 -10.62 1.66 -5.56
CA MET A 474 -10.35 0.43 -4.80
C MET A 474 -11.58 -0.46 -4.65
N ALA A 475 -12.79 0.11 -4.60
CA ALA A 475 -14.03 -0.67 -4.48
C ALA A 475 -14.27 -1.67 -5.63
N HIS A 476 -13.60 -1.49 -6.78
CA HIS A 476 -13.67 -2.43 -7.89
C HIS A 476 -12.74 -3.65 -7.73
N PHE A 477 -11.78 -3.60 -6.80
CA PHE A 477 -10.76 -4.63 -6.61
C PHE A 477 -10.82 -5.29 -5.23
N TYR A 478 -11.23 -4.56 -4.20
CA TYR A 478 -11.33 -5.08 -2.83
C TYR A 478 -12.71 -5.69 -2.57
N THR A 479 -12.72 -6.82 -1.87
CA THR A 479 -13.97 -7.43 -1.40
C THR A 479 -14.35 -6.85 -0.05
N ASP A 480 -15.41 -6.05 -0.02
CA ASP A 480 -15.88 -5.33 1.17
C ASP A 480 -17.40 -5.41 1.30
N MET A 481 -17.89 -5.26 2.53
CA MET A 481 -19.33 -5.25 2.83
C MET A 481 -19.75 -3.85 3.28
N GLY A 482 -20.94 -3.43 2.85
CA GLY A 482 -21.57 -2.16 3.21
C GLY A 482 -23.01 -2.40 3.67
N LEU A 483 -23.42 -1.76 4.76
CA LEU A 483 -24.79 -1.79 5.29
C LEU A 483 -25.41 -0.41 5.23
N PHE A 484 -26.52 -0.28 4.50
CA PHE A 484 -27.41 0.88 4.55
C PHE A 484 -28.59 0.61 5.49
N THR A 485 -28.79 1.48 6.46
CA THR A 485 -29.87 1.34 7.45
C THR A 485 -30.36 2.68 7.97
N CYS A 486 -31.61 2.72 8.43
CA CYS A 486 -32.13 3.82 9.24
C CYS A 486 -32.58 3.36 10.65
N GLN A 487 -32.05 2.23 11.12
CA GLN A 487 -32.39 1.68 12.42
C GLN A 487 -32.02 2.66 13.54
N ARG A 488 -33.01 2.98 14.39
CA ARG A 488 -32.92 4.04 15.41
C ARG A 488 -31.72 3.89 16.35
N GLU A 489 -31.50 2.68 16.86
CA GLU A 489 -30.47 2.41 17.87
C GLU A 489 -29.06 2.57 17.29
N LEU A 490 -28.81 2.04 16.08
CA LEU A 490 -27.56 2.27 15.35
C LEU A 490 -27.36 3.76 15.04
N GLY A 491 -28.41 4.48 14.65
CA GLY A 491 -28.36 5.92 14.42
C GLY A 491 -27.93 6.72 15.65
N ILE A 492 -28.43 6.36 16.83
CA ILE A 492 -28.04 6.98 18.12
C ILE A 492 -26.56 6.68 18.40
N ASP A 493 -26.15 5.43 18.29
CA ASP A 493 -24.77 5.00 18.51
C ASP A 493 -23.79 5.73 17.57
N ALA A 494 -24.11 5.84 16.28
CA ALA A 494 -23.31 6.58 15.30
C ALA A 494 -23.19 8.07 15.64
N THR A 495 -24.26 8.69 16.13
CA THR A 495 -24.22 10.09 16.58
C THR A 495 -23.26 10.25 17.77
N ASN A 496 -23.34 9.34 18.75
CA ASN A 496 -22.47 9.33 19.91
C ASN A 496 -21.00 9.12 19.52
N LEU A 497 -20.75 8.22 18.56
CA LEU A 497 -19.41 7.98 18.00
C LEU A 497 -18.83 9.26 17.40
N PHE A 498 -19.58 9.96 16.53
CA PHE A 498 -19.08 11.22 15.95
C PHE A 498 -18.88 12.30 17.00
N ASN A 499 -19.75 12.40 18.02
CA ASN A 499 -19.59 13.37 19.09
C ASN A 499 -18.36 13.08 19.98
N MET A 500 -18.03 11.81 20.18
CA MET A 500 -16.80 11.36 20.85
C MET A 500 -15.56 11.67 20.01
N LEU A 501 -15.66 11.56 18.68
CA LEU A 501 -14.57 11.88 17.76
C LEU A 501 -14.35 13.39 17.60
N SER A 502 -15.41 14.19 17.65
CA SER A 502 -15.36 15.65 17.42
C SER A 502 -15.19 16.50 18.69
N GLY A 503 -15.28 15.91 19.89
CA GLY A 503 -15.25 16.68 21.14
C GLY A 503 -15.02 15.83 22.38
N TYR A 504 -15.06 16.46 23.55
CA TYR A 504 -14.88 15.80 24.86
C TYR A 504 -16.13 15.07 25.33
N SER A 505 -16.75 14.24 24.49
CA SER A 505 -17.90 13.41 24.86
C SER A 505 -17.46 12.00 25.22
N ARG A 506 -17.90 11.50 26.37
CA ARG A 506 -17.74 10.11 26.80
C ARG A 506 -19.13 9.48 26.91
N PRO A 507 -19.68 8.89 25.82
CA PRO A 507 -20.98 8.24 25.90
C PRO A 507 -20.93 7.09 26.92
N PRO A 508 -21.94 6.95 27.79
CA PRO A 508 -21.89 5.97 28.89
C PRO A 508 -21.99 4.52 28.40
N TYR A 509 -22.64 4.29 27.26
CA TYR A 509 -22.73 2.97 26.62
C TYR A 509 -23.12 3.11 25.14
N PHE A 510 -22.73 2.10 24.34
CA PHE A 510 -23.24 1.86 22.99
C PHE A 510 -24.25 0.71 23.02
N ARG A 511 -25.31 0.81 22.22
CA ARG A 511 -26.41 -0.15 22.25
C ARG A 511 -26.08 -1.36 21.38
N GLN A 512 -25.86 -1.11 20.11
CA GLN A 512 -25.55 -2.13 19.11
C GLN A 512 -24.10 -2.07 18.64
N LEU A 513 -23.55 -0.87 18.43
CA LEU A 513 -22.15 -0.76 18.01
C LEU A 513 -21.20 -1.30 19.08
N ARG A 514 -20.11 -1.89 18.64
CA ARG A 514 -18.96 -2.28 19.45
C ARG A 514 -17.75 -1.58 18.84
N ILE A 515 -17.09 -0.72 19.60
CA ILE A 515 -16.04 0.15 19.09
C ILE A 515 -14.66 -0.35 19.53
N SER A 516 -13.58 0.18 18.98
CA SER A 516 -12.24 0.00 19.52
C SER A 516 -11.77 1.35 20.08
N PRO A 517 -10.93 1.36 21.14
CA PRO A 517 -10.30 0.21 21.80
C PRO A 517 -11.14 -0.45 22.91
N GLU A 518 -12.31 0.10 23.23
CA GLU A 518 -13.15 -0.35 24.35
C GLU A 518 -14.25 -1.32 23.89
N HIS A 519 -14.53 -2.40 24.62
CA HIS A 519 -15.64 -3.36 24.40
C HIS A 519 -15.47 -4.46 23.34
N ILE A 520 -14.70 -4.30 22.25
CA ILE A 520 -14.61 -5.37 21.23
C ILE A 520 -14.03 -6.68 21.79
N ARG A 521 -12.97 -6.63 22.61
CA ARG A 521 -12.39 -7.84 23.24
C ARG A 521 -13.41 -8.57 24.11
N GLU A 522 -14.10 -7.82 24.97
CA GLU A 522 -15.12 -8.36 25.86
C GLU A 522 -16.25 -9.02 25.06
N PHE A 523 -16.72 -8.34 24.01
CA PHE A 523 -17.74 -8.87 23.11
C PHE A 523 -17.32 -10.18 22.44
N ILE A 524 -16.10 -10.25 21.90
CA ILE A 524 -15.58 -11.46 21.26
C ILE A 524 -15.46 -12.60 22.28
N ASN A 525 -14.90 -12.33 23.46
CA ASN A 525 -14.77 -13.32 24.54
C ASN A 525 -16.13 -13.87 24.95
N GLN A 526 -17.14 -13.01 25.17
CA GLN A 526 -18.50 -13.44 25.50
C GLN A 526 -19.11 -14.36 24.43
N LYS A 527 -18.81 -14.12 23.14
CA LYS A 527 -19.27 -15.00 22.05
C LYS A 527 -18.57 -16.35 22.07
N ILE A 528 -17.25 -16.35 22.27
CA ILE A 528 -16.44 -17.57 22.38
C ILE A 528 -16.89 -18.39 23.60
N ASP A 529 -17.03 -17.76 24.77
CA ASP A 529 -17.48 -18.40 26.00
C ASP A 529 -18.86 -19.04 25.84
N ARG A 530 -19.78 -18.37 25.14
CA ARG A 530 -21.10 -18.93 24.84
C ARG A 530 -21.02 -20.21 24.02
N GLU A 531 -20.20 -20.22 22.96
CA GLU A 531 -20.00 -21.43 22.13
C GLU A 531 -19.30 -22.55 22.92
N ILE A 532 -18.37 -22.22 23.81
CA ILE A 532 -17.76 -23.18 24.74
C ILE A 532 -18.82 -23.84 25.63
N GLU A 533 -19.76 -23.07 26.19
CA GLU A 533 -20.84 -23.63 27.02
C GLU A 533 -21.82 -24.50 26.22
N ILE A 534 -22.09 -24.14 24.95
CA ILE A 534 -22.89 -24.98 24.04
C ILE A 534 -22.19 -26.33 23.79
N ALA A 535 -20.88 -26.30 23.51
CA ALA A 535 -20.07 -27.49 23.27
C ALA A 535 -19.99 -28.39 24.52
N LYS A 536 -19.76 -27.82 25.70
CA LYS A 536 -19.74 -28.56 26.98
C LYS A 536 -21.07 -29.23 27.30
N ALA A 537 -22.18 -28.65 26.85
CA ALA A 537 -23.51 -29.25 26.97
C ALA A 537 -23.78 -30.36 25.93
N GLY A 538 -22.78 -30.76 25.14
CA GLY A 538 -22.90 -31.82 24.12
C GLY A 538 -23.68 -31.39 22.87
N ARG A 539 -23.87 -30.08 22.65
CA ARG A 539 -24.57 -29.55 21.47
C ARG A 539 -23.57 -29.09 20.41
N HIS A 540 -24.05 -28.99 19.17
CA HIS A 540 -23.25 -28.45 18.06
C HIS A 540 -22.87 -26.98 18.34
N ALA A 541 -21.58 -26.68 18.31
CA ALA A 541 -21.01 -25.36 18.54
C ALA A 541 -20.02 -25.03 17.42
N GLU A 542 -20.05 -23.81 16.91
CA GLU A 542 -19.24 -23.42 15.75
C GLU A 542 -18.92 -21.92 15.78
N ILE A 543 -17.69 -21.56 15.41
CA ILE A 543 -17.22 -20.17 15.34
C ILE A 543 -16.68 -19.89 13.94
N HIS A 544 -17.31 -18.96 13.23
CA HIS A 544 -16.85 -18.48 11.92
C HIS A 544 -16.28 -17.07 12.07
N MET A 545 -15.00 -16.90 11.71
CA MET A 545 -14.36 -15.58 11.71
C MET A 545 -13.61 -15.37 10.39
N LYS A 546 -14.00 -14.34 9.64
CA LYS A 546 -13.28 -13.86 8.45
C LYS A 546 -12.59 -12.55 8.78
N MET A 547 -11.27 -12.52 8.65
CA MET A 547 -10.45 -11.34 8.91
C MET A 547 -9.22 -11.33 8.01
N ASN A 548 -8.61 -10.16 7.84
CA ASN A 548 -7.38 -10.02 7.07
C ASN A 548 -6.14 -10.51 7.85
N SER A 549 -6.18 -10.50 9.19
CA SER A 549 -5.07 -10.91 10.05
C SER A 549 -5.61 -11.31 11.42
N LEU A 550 -5.12 -12.44 11.96
CA LEU A 550 -5.31 -12.87 13.35
C LEU A 550 -3.96 -12.86 14.05
N SER A 551 -3.74 -11.90 14.95
CA SER A 551 -2.45 -11.74 15.64
C SER A 551 -2.57 -11.27 17.08
N ASP A 552 -3.80 -11.24 17.63
CA ASP A 552 -4.01 -10.94 19.05
C ASP A 552 -3.56 -12.16 19.90
N PRO A 553 -2.70 -11.98 20.92
CA PRO A 553 -2.20 -13.07 21.75
C PRO A 553 -3.20 -13.68 22.75
#